data_AF-A0A2P8VNE4-F1
#
_entry.id   AF-A0A2P8VNE4-F1
#
_cell.length_a   1.000
_cell.length_b   1.000
_cell.length_c   1.000
_cell.angle_alpha   90.00
_cell.angle_beta   90.00
_cell.angle_gamma   90.00
#
_symmetry.space_group_name_H-M   'P 1'
#
loop_
_entity.id
_entity.type
_entity.pdbx_description
1 polymer ?
#
loop_
_entity_poly.entity_id
_entity_poly.type
_entity_poly.pdbx_seq_one_letter_code
_entity_poly.pdbx_strand_id
1 'polypeptide(L)'
;MTGEECFARFHQKLKATENRALRNFNKLDENFKFVVMTLANRLAPGTFRADEVGQPFEYFDVERRRVIIQAMNEITRWGSILPRRFSQHECIVAK
;
A
#
# COMPACT_ATOMS: atom_id res chain seq x y z
N MET A 1 28.01 24.25 1.68
CA MET A 1 27.47 22.94 1.25
C MET A 1 28.58 22.25 0.48
N THR A 2 29.14 21.17 1.03
CA THR A 2 30.29 20.48 0.42
C THR A 2 29.83 19.51 -0.68
N GLY A 3 30.73 19.13 -1.58
CA GLY A 3 30.42 18.15 -2.64
C GLY A 3 29.92 16.82 -2.07
N GLU A 4 30.46 16.39 -0.92
CA GLU A 4 30.04 15.16 -0.21
C GLU A 4 28.60 15.23 0.29
N GLU A 5 28.14 16.37 0.82
CA GLU A 5 26.74 16.57 1.23
C GLU A 5 25.78 16.50 0.03
N CYS A 6 26.22 16.95 -1.14
CA CYS A 6 25.45 16.90 -2.38
C CYS A 6 25.29 15.46 -2.89
N PHE A 7 26.37 14.68 -2.91
CA PHE A 7 26.34 13.26 -3.28
C PHE A 7 25.54 12.42 -2.29
N ALA A 8 25.67 12.65 -0.99
CA ALA A 8 24.88 11.97 0.03
C ALA A 8 23.37 12.24 -0.13
N ARG A 9 22.99 13.50 -0.37
CA ARG A 9 21.59 13.87 -0.69
C ARG A 9 21.10 13.26 -1.99
N PHE A 10 21.94 13.20 -3.03
CA PHE A 10 21.59 12.58 -4.30
C PHE A 10 21.34 11.07 -4.15
N HIS A 11 22.22 10.35 -3.45
CA HIS A 11 22.04 8.93 -3.16
C HIS A 11 20.82 8.65 -2.27
N GLN A 12 20.53 9.50 -1.29
CA GLN A 12 19.29 9.39 -0.50
C GLN A 12 18.04 9.57 -1.37
N LYS A 13 18.04 10.58 -2.25
CA LYS A 13 16.94 10.80 -3.21
C LYS A 13 16.79 9.62 -4.17
N LEU A 14 17.89 9.06 -4.67
CA LEU A 14 17.89 7.85 -5.51
C LEU A 14 17.30 6.64 -4.79
N LYS A 15 17.75 6.36 -3.56
CA LYS A 15 17.20 5.26 -2.74
C LYS A 15 15.70 5.45 -2.42
N ALA A 16 15.28 6.69 -2.16
CA ALA A 16 13.87 7.01 -2.00
C ALA A 16 13.07 6.79 -3.30
N THR A 17 13.69 7.00 -4.47
CA THR A 17 13.09 6.65 -5.76
C THR A 17 13.16 5.15 -6.10
N GLU A 18 14.06 4.38 -5.48
CA GLU A 18 14.13 2.93 -5.66
C GLU A 18 13.06 2.18 -4.85
N ASN A 19 12.67 2.71 -3.68
CA ASN A 19 11.66 2.06 -2.84
C ASN A 19 10.23 2.21 -3.42
N ARG A 20 9.93 1.35 -4.40
CA ARG A 20 8.66 1.31 -5.12
C ARG A 20 7.47 1.09 -4.18
N ALA A 21 7.62 0.26 -3.15
CA ALA A 21 6.54 -0.01 -2.19
C ALA A 21 6.15 1.27 -1.43
N LEU A 22 7.14 1.94 -0.84
CA LEU A 22 6.97 3.21 -0.13
C LEU A 22 6.28 4.25 -1.01
N ARG A 23 6.80 4.48 -2.22
CA ARG A 23 6.25 5.49 -3.12
C ARG A 23 4.81 5.20 -3.50
N ASN A 24 4.48 3.94 -3.82
CA ASN A 24 3.13 3.60 -4.26
C ASN A 24 2.15 3.62 -3.08
N PHE A 25 2.54 3.09 -1.92
CA PHE A 25 1.70 3.14 -0.72
C PHE A 25 1.39 4.58 -0.31
N ASN A 26 2.38 5.47 -0.33
CA ASN A 26 2.19 6.87 0.04
C ASN A 26 1.35 7.67 -0.98
N LYS A 27 1.19 7.17 -2.21
CA LYS A 27 0.30 7.76 -3.22
C LYS A 27 -1.16 7.31 -3.10
N LEU A 28 -1.42 6.24 -2.36
CA LEU A 28 -2.79 5.76 -2.15
C LEU A 28 -3.57 6.76 -1.30
N ASP A 29 -4.84 6.94 -1.62
CA ASP A 29 -5.77 7.62 -0.73
C ASP A 29 -6.10 6.75 0.51
N GLU A 30 -6.83 7.32 1.45
CA GLU A 30 -7.18 6.64 2.70
C GLU A 30 -8.03 5.39 2.48
N ASN A 31 -8.91 5.37 1.47
CA ASN A 31 -9.74 4.20 1.17
C ASN A 31 -8.88 3.04 0.67
N PHE A 32 -7.93 3.30 -0.23
CA PHE A 32 -7.01 2.28 -0.70
C PHE A 32 -6.06 1.82 0.40
N LYS A 33 -5.57 2.73 1.26
CA LYS A 33 -4.76 2.34 2.43
C LYS A 33 -5.57 1.47 3.40
N PHE A 34 -6.84 1.80 3.64
CA PHE A 34 -7.75 0.97 4.43
C PHE A 34 -7.89 -0.44 3.84
N VAL A 35 -8.09 -0.58 2.52
CA VAL A 35 -8.18 -1.89 1.86
C VAL A 35 -6.88 -2.68 2.03
N VAL A 36 -5.72 -2.04 1.80
CA VAL A 36 -4.41 -2.68 1.99
C VAL A 36 -4.22 -3.14 3.42
N MET A 37 -4.49 -2.29 4.41
CA MET A 37 -4.32 -2.62 5.83
C MET A 37 -5.31 -3.68 6.32
N THR A 38 -6.54 -3.67 5.80
CA THR A 38 -7.55 -4.71 6.10
C THR A 38 -7.10 -6.07 5.58
N LEU A 39 -6.59 -6.14 4.35
CA LEU A 39 -6.04 -7.38 3.82
C LEU A 39 -4.78 -7.80 4.58
N ALA A 40 -3.91 -6.85 4.93
CA ALA A 40 -2.72 -7.12 5.73
C ALA A 40 -3.08 -7.72 7.10
N ASN A 41 -4.13 -7.22 7.76
CA ASN A 41 -4.67 -7.80 8.99
C ASN A 41 -5.28 -9.19 8.79
N ARG A 42 -5.85 -9.49 7.62
CA ARG A 42 -6.30 -10.86 7.32
C ARG A 42 -5.14 -11.84 7.22
N LEU A 43 -3.98 -11.40 6.71
CA LEU A 43 -2.76 -12.19 6.62
C LEU A 43 -2.05 -12.32 7.98
N ALA A 44 -2.04 -11.25 8.76
CA ALA A 44 -1.43 -11.16 10.09
C ALA A 44 -2.39 -10.46 11.06
N PRO A 45 -3.27 -11.20 11.77
CA PRO A 45 -4.30 -10.63 12.63
C PRO A 45 -3.76 -9.69 13.71
N GLY A 46 -4.42 -8.55 13.90
CA GLY A 46 -4.08 -7.56 14.94
C GLY A 46 -2.84 -6.71 14.66
N THR A 47 -2.27 -6.78 13.45
CA THR A 47 -1.03 -6.06 13.09
C THR A 47 -1.25 -4.55 12.86
N PHE A 48 -2.46 -4.15 12.47
CA PHE A 48 -2.83 -2.76 12.20
C PHE A 48 -4.12 -2.38 12.90
N ARG A 49 -4.14 -1.19 13.47
CA ARG A 49 -5.33 -0.56 14.06
C ARG A 49 -6.02 0.33 13.04
N ALA A 50 -7.30 0.61 13.27
CA ALA A 50 -8.09 1.45 12.37
C ALA A 50 -7.64 2.92 12.34
N ASP A 51 -7.13 3.43 13.46
CA ASP A 51 -6.62 4.80 13.60
C ASP A 51 -5.25 5.02 12.92
N GLU A 52 -4.61 3.95 12.45
CA GLU A 52 -3.37 4.04 11.68
C GLU A 52 -3.62 4.16 10.17
N VAL A 53 -4.88 4.10 9.72
CA VAL A 53 -5.23 4.36 8.32
C VAL A 53 -4.85 5.81 7.98
N GLY A 54 -4.21 5.99 6.82
CA GLY A 54 -3.72 7.30 6.37
C GLY A 54 -2.25 7.55 6.70
N GLN A 55 -1.67 6.84 7.68
CA GLN A 55 -0.25 6.97 8.02
C GLN A 55 0.65 6.65 6.81
N PRO A 56 1.82 7.29 6.70
CA PRO A 56 2.77 7.01 5.62
C PRO A 56 3.47 5.66 5.86
N PHE A 57 4.02 5.06 4.79
CA PHE A 57 4.70 3.77 4.84
C PHE A 57 5.84 3.73 5.88
N GLU A 58 6.51 4.87 6.07
CA GLU A 58 7.62 5.07 6.98
C GLU A 58 7.22 5.07 8.45
N TYR A 59 5.94 5.30 8.77
CA TYR A 59 5.42 5.21 10.13
C TYR A 59 5.53 3.78 10.70
N PHE A 60 5.36 2.78 9.84
CA PHE A 60 5.35 1.37 10.20
C PHE A 60 6.77 0.82 10.39
N ASP A 61 6.94 -0.17 11.26
CA ASP A 61 8.20 -0.92 11.37
C ASP A 61 8.42 -1.88 10.18
N VAL A 62 9.57 -2.55 10.15
CA VAL A 62 9.98 -3.42 9.04
C VAL A 62 9.02 -4.58 8.82
N GLU A 63 8.56 -5.22 9.89
CA GLU A 63 7.66 -6.37 9.79
C GLU A 63 6.29 -5.95 9.26
N ARG A 64 5.76 -4.82 9.77
CA ARG A 64 4.49 -4.25 9.30
C ARG A 64 4.59 -3.81 7.84
N ARG A 65 5.69 -3.17 7.44
CA ARG A 65 5.97 -2.81 6.03
C ARG A 65 6.00 -4.05 5.13
N ARG A 66 6.56 -5.16 5.58
CA ARG A 66 6.57 -6.43 4.83
C ARG A 66 5.15 -6.94 4.59
N VAL A 67 4.29 -6.94 5.59
CA VAL A 67 2.89 -7.38 5.43
C VAL A 67 2.10 -6.43 4.52
N ILE A 68 2.33 -5.12 4.60
CA ILE A 68 1.76 -4.14 3.66
C ILE A 68 2.13 -4.50 2.21
N ILE A 69 3.41 -4.81 1.95
CA ILE A 69 3.88 -5.19 0.61
C ILE A 69 3.16 -6.46 0.11
N GLN A 70 3.00 -7.46 0.98
CA GLN A 70 2.28 -8.69 0.62
C GLN A 70 0.83 -8.41 0.24
N ALA A 71 0.13 -7.59 1.03
CA ALA A 71 -1.24 -7.19 0.73
C ALA A 71 -1.34 -6.39 -0.59
N MET A 72 -0.44 -5.44 -0.84
CA MET A 72 -0.40 -4.67 -2.09
C MET A 72 -0.18 -5.57 -3.33
N ASN A 73 0.69 -6.58 -3.23
CA ASN A 73 0.93 -7.52 -4.31
C ASN A 73 -0.31 -8.36 -4.61
N GLU A 74 -1.01 -8.84 -3.57
CA GLU A 74 -2.21 -9.65 -3.72
C GLU A 74 -3.37 -8.82 -4.33
N ILE A 75 -3.56 -7.57 -3.88
CA ILE A 75 -4.55 -6.66 -4.49
C ILE A 75 -4.24 -6.38 -5.96
N THR A 76 -2.96 -6.18 -6.30
CA THR A 76 -2.53 -5.96 -7.69
C THR A 76 -2.87 -7.18 -8.55
N ARG A 77 -2.64 -8.38 -8.03
CA ARG A 77 -3.02 -9.64 -8.67
C ARG A 77 -4.53 -9.76 -8.84
N TRP A 78 -5.34 -9.34 -7.85
CA TRP A 78 -6.79 -9.37 -8.00
C TRP A 78 -7.30 -8.37 -9.02
N GLY A 79 -6.67 -7.20 -9.13
CA GLY A 79 -7.01 -6.20 -10.15
C GLY A 79 -6.87 -6.71 -11.58
N SER A 80 -6.02 -7.72 -11.84
CA SER A 80 -5.93 -8.37 -13.16
C SER A 80 -6.94 -9.50 -13.37
N ILE A 81 -7.56 -10.00 -12.30
CA ILE A 81 -8.55 -11.09 -12.34
C ILE A 81 -9.99 -10.54 -12.33
N LEU A 82 -10.22 -9.46 -11.58
CA LEU A 82 -11.56 -8.91 -11.40
C LEU A 82 -12.12 -8.37 -12.73
N PRO A 83 -13.35 -8.75 -13.09
CA PRO A 83 -14.03 -8.16 -14.24
C PRO A 83 -14.23 -6.65 -14.06
N ARG A 84 -14.52 -5.96 -15.17
CA ARG A 84 -14.83 -4.52 -15.17
C ARG A 84 -16.14 -4.25 -14.42
N ARG A 85 -16.43 -2.96 -14.18
CA ARG A 85 -17.59 -2.45 -13.43
C ARG A 85 -18.87 -3.23 -13.71
N PHE A 86 -19.54 -3.63 -12.63
CA PHE A 86 -20.86 -4.25 -12.67
C PHE A 86 -21.94 -3.20 -12.50
N SER A 87 -23.10 -3.44 -13.09
CA SER A 87 -24.31 -2.65 -12.81
C SER A 87 -24.85 -3.03 -11.44
N GLN A 88 -25.31 -2.04 -10.66
CA GLN A 88 -25.98 -2.32 -9.38
C GLN A 88 -27.25 -3.16 -9.58
N HIS A 89 -27.89 -3.08 -10.74
CA HIS A 89 -29.08 -3.89 -11.06
C HIS A 89 -28.79 -5.40 -11.12
N GLU A 90 -27.53 -5.81 -11.29
CA GLU A 90 -27.13 -7.22 -11.28
C GLU A 90 -27.28 -7.89 -9.90
N CYS A 91 -27.55 -7.12 -8.82
CA CYS A 91 -27.86 -7.69 -7.51
C CYS A 91 -29.23 -8.39 -7.46
N ILE A 92 -30.11 -8.13 -8.42
CA ILE A 92 -31.44 -8.72 -8.51
C ILE A 92 -31.31 -10.09 -9.17
N VAL A 93 -31.37 -11.15 -8.37
CA VAL A 93 -31.42 -12.52 -8.87
C VAL A 93 -32.87 -12.83 -9.26
N ALA A 94 -33.13 -13.02 -10.55
CA ALA A 94 -34.43 -13.54 -11.01
C ALA A 94 -34.62 -14.97 -10.45
N LYS A 95 -35.80 -15.23 -9.88
CA LYS A 95 -36.17 -16.54 -9.33
C LYS A 95 -36.45 -17.57 -10.41
#